data_AF-A0A937ZGB2-F1
#
_entry.id   AF-A0A937ZGB2-F1
#
_cell.length_a   1.000
_cell.length_b   1.000
_cell.length_c   1.000
_cell.angle_alpha   90.00
_cell.angle_beta   90.00
_cell.angle_gamma   90.00
#
_symmetry.space_group_name_H-M   'P 1'
#
loop_
_entity.id
_entity.type
_entity.pdbx_description
1 polymer ?
#
loop_
_entity_poly.entity_id
_entity_poly.type
_entity_poly.pdbx_seq_one_letter_code
_entity_poly.pdbx_strand_id
1 'polypeptide(L)'
;VGVGESGETIEVRRAREELADIANGPGVVLKIDTEGCEVPILRDLNRLLDNVDLIYLEYHSEADRREIDRILGDRFMLATAHAMRPHLGELQYLSTRLAARMPEIETA
;
A
#
# COMPACT_ATOMS: atom_id res chain seq x y z
N VAL A 1 3.66 -13.31 17.76
CA VAL A 1 4.09 -12.50 18.91
C VAL A 1 5.32 -11.71 18.51
N GLY A 2 5.30 -10.40 18.74
CA GLY A 2 6.39 -9.47 18.49
C GLY A 2 6.71 -8.67 19.74
N VAL A 3 7.68 -7.77 19.64
CA VAL A 3 8.05 -6.84 20.71
C VAL A 3 7.80 -5.42 20.19
N GLY A 4 7.01 -4.63 20.92
CA GLY A 4 6.74 -3.23 20.59
C GLY A 4 7.86 -2.30 21.02
N GLU A 5 7.75 -1.01 20.67
CA GLU A 5 8.80 -0.02 20.94
C GLU A 5 9.10 0.17 22.42
N SER A 6 8.13 -0.06 23.31
CA SER A 6 8.32 0.04 24.76
C SER A 6 8.77 -1.28 25.40
N GLY A 7 9.12 -2.28 24.59
CA GLY A 7 9.54 -3.61 25.05
C GLY A 7 8.38 -4.52 25.46
N GLU A 8 7.14 -4.10 25.23
CA GLU A 8 5.94 -4.88 25.50
C GLU A 8 5.78 -6.02 24.50
N THR A 9 5.15 -7.12 24.93
CA THR A 9 4.77 -8.19 24.00
C THR A 9 3.52 -7.78 23.24
N ILE A 10 3.59 -7.80 21.91
CA ILE A 10 2.46 -7.54 21.03
C ILE A 10 2.02 -8.80 20.29
N GLU A 11 0.72 -8.89 20.02
CA GLU A 11 0.20 -9.86 19.07
C GLU A 11 0.46 -9.34 17.65
N VAL A 12 1.03 -10.20 16.80
CA VAL A 12 1.25 -9.88 15.39
C VAL A 12 0.30 -10.75 14.59
N ARG A 13 -0.54 -10.11 13.78
CA ARG A 13 -1.58 -10.73 12.96
C ARG A 13 -1.27 -10.56 11.48
N ARG A 14 -1.81 -11.45 10.64
CA ARG A 14 -1.67 -11.34 9.19
C ARG A 14 -2.59 -10.23 8.69
N ALA A 15 -2.02 -9.29 7.93
CA ALA A 15 -2.78 -8.16 7.40
C ALA A 15 -3.99 -8.63 6.58
N ARG A 16 -3.82 -9.68 5.78
CA ARG A 16 -4.92 -10.23 4.96
C ARG A 16 -6.10 -10.76 5.78
N GLU A 17 -5.85 -11.27 6.98
CA GLU A 17 -6.89 -11.86 7.82
C GLU A 17 -7.73 -10.74 8.46
N GLU A 18 -7.07 -9.66 8.91
CA GLU A 18 -7.75 -8.51 9.51
C GLU A 18 -8.46 -7.63 8.47
N LEU A 19 -7.94 -7.53 7.25
CA LEU A 19 -8.51 -6.69 6.20
C LEU A 19 -9.47 -7.42 5.25
N ALA A 20 -9.65 -8.74 5.38
CA ALA A 20 -10.49 -9.54 4.49
C ALA A 20 -11.93 -8.99 4.39
N ASP A 21 -12.52 -8.59 5.52
CA ASP A 21 -13.90 -8.11 5.58
C ASP A 21 -14.03 -6.62 5.21
N ILE A 22 -12.98 -5.84 5.47
CA ILE A 22 -12.95 -4.38 5.24
C ILE A 22 -12.74 -4.06 3.75
N ALA A 23 -11.97 -4.89 3.04
CA ALA A 23 -11.69 -4.73 1.62
C ALA A 23 -12.83 -5.24 0.69
N ASN A 24 -14.05 -5.42 1.20
CA ASN A 24 -15.19 -5.89 0.42
C ASN A 24 -16.16 -4.75 0.10
N GLY A 25 -15.93 -4.06 -1.02
CA GLY A 25 -16.86 -3.06 -1.55
C GLY A 25 -16.17 -2.08 -2.51
N PRO A 26 -16.94 -1.30 -3.28
CA PRO A 26 -16.38 -0.20 -4.06
C PRO A 26 -15.98 0.96 -3.14
N GLY A 27 -14.99 1.75 -3.54
CA GLY A 27 -14.57 2.96 -2.83
C GLY A 27 -13.58 2.71 -1.69
N VAL A 28 -12.85 1.60 -1.71
CA VAL A 28 -11.88 1.28 -0.66
C VAL A 28 -10.62 2.12 -0.82
N VAL A 29 -10.30 2.91 0.20
CA VAL A 29 -9.04 3.64 0.34
C VAL A 29 -8.21 2.96 1.42
N LEU A 30 -7.01 2.51 1.07
CA LEU A 30 -6.09 1.84 1.98
C LEU A 30 -4.90 2.75 2.28
N LYS A 31 -4.67 3.03 3.56
CA LYS A 31 -3.41 3.63 4.02
C LYS A 31 -2.61 2.57 4.75
N ILE A 32 -1.36 2.36 4.34
CA ILE A 32 -0.38 1.55 5.07
C ILE A 32 0.70 2.52 5.52
N ASP A 33 0.76 2.73 6.82
CA ASP A 33 1.60 3.71 7.48
C ASP A 33 2.34 2.98 8.59
N THR A 34 3.48 2.40 8.24
CA THR A 34 4.25 1.57 9.16
C THR A 34 5.71 2.03 9.14
N GLU A 35 6.44 1.81 10.22
CA GLU A 35 7.85 2.21 10.29
C GLU A 35 8.74 1.17 9.56
N GLY A 36 8.42 0.86 8.29
CA GLY A 36 9.20 -0.02 7.41
C GLY A 36 8.65 -1.43 7.14
N CYS A 37 7.37 -1.70 7.43
CA CYS A 37 6.73 -3.00 7.20
C CYS A 37 5.84 -3.06 5.94
N GLU A 38 5.88 -2.04 5.08
CA GLU A 38 4.99 -1.90 3.92
C GLU A 38 5.07 -3.08 2.96
N VAL A 39 6.29 -3.45 2.57
CA VAL A 39 6.52 -4.51 1.58
C VAL A 39 5.96 -5.86 2.06
N PRO A 40 6.26 -6.35 3.28
CA PRO A 40 5.62 -7.55 3.83
C PRO A 40 4.09 -7.48 3.85
N ILE A 41 3.51 -6.34 4.24
CA ILE A 41 2.06 -6.14 4.30
C ILE A 41 1.46 -6.21 2.91
N LEU A 42 2.00 -5.47 1.93
CA LEU A 42 1.54 -5.47 0.55
C LEU A 42 1.59 -6.86 -0.08
N ARG A 43 2.67 -7.61 0.18
CA ARG A 43 2.79 -9.00 -0.30
C ARG A 43 1.73 -9.92 0.32
N ASP A 44 1.41 -9.74 1.60
CA ASP A 44 0.36 -10.51 2.26
C ASP A 44 -1.04 -10.18 1.72
N LEU A 45 -1.27 -8.89 1.44
CA LEU A 45 -2.54 -8.37 0.91
C LEU A 45 -2.75 -8.64 -0.57
N ASN A 46 -1.79 -9.25 -1.28
CA ASN A 46 -1.73 -9.25 -2.74
C ASN A 46 -3.08 -9.45 -3.46
N ARG A 47 -3.90 -10.44 -3.09
CA ARG A 47 -5.23 -10.65 -3.73
C ARG A 47 -6.31 -9.66 -3.30
N LEU A 48 -6.25 -9.17 -2.07
CA LEU A 48 -7.20 -8.16 -1.56
C LEU A 48 -7.00 -6.80 -2.22
N LEU A 49 -5.80 -6.52 -2.75
CA LEU A 49 -5.51 -5.27 -3.45
C LEU A 49 -6.40 -5.04 -4.68
N ASP A 50 -6.97 -6.08 -5.28
CA ASP A 50 -7.86 -5.95 -6.46
C ASP A 50 -9.15 -5.14 -6.14
N ASN A 51 -9.54 -5.10 -4.86
CA ASN A 51 -10.70 -4.36 -4.38
C ASN A 51 -10.37 -2.94 -3.92
N VAL A 52 -9.08 -2.57 -3.87
CA VAL A 52 -8.65 -1.25 -3.40
C VAL A 52 -8.63 -0.26 -4.57
N ASP A 53 -9.17 0.93 -4.35
CA ASP A 53 -9.22 2.00 -5.33
C ASP A 53 -8.06 2.98 -5.20
N LEU A 54 -7.64 3.26 -3.97
CA LEU A 54 -6.53 4.18 -3.66
C LEU A 54 -5.63 3.57 -2.59
N ILE A 55 -4.31 3.68 -2.75
CA ILE A 55 -3.32 3.24 -1.76
C ILE A 55 -2.40 4.41 -1.39
N TYR A 56 -2.23 4.64 -0.09
CA TYR A 56 -1.28 5.57 0.49
C TYR A 56 -0.20 4.78 1.24
N LEU A 57 1.07 5.07 0.95
CA LEU A 57 2.24 4.35 1.47
C LEU A 57 3.35 5.32 1.87
N GLU A 58 4.15 4.94 2.86
CA GLU A 58 5.47 5.50 3.11
C GLU A 58 6.55 4.47 2.71
N TYR A 59 7.68 4.92 2.16
CA TYR A 59 8.84 4.05 1.97
C TYR A 59 9.97 4.50 2.89
N HIS A 60 10.63 3.55 3.54
CA HIS A 60 11.73 3.79 4.49
C HIS A 60 13.10 3.42 3.91
N SER A 61 13.13 2.96 2.66
CA SER A 61 14.34 2.79 1.86
C SER A 61 14.05 2.90 0.36
N GLU A 62 15.08 3.16 -0.45
CA GLU A 62 14.95 3.11 -1.91
C GLU A 62 14.65 1.67 -2.40
N ALA A 63 15.08 0.65 -1.66
CA ALA A 63 14.75 -0.73 -1.96
C ALA A 63 13.25 -0.99 -1.76
N ASP A 64 12.67 -0.48 -0.67
CA ASP A 64 11.23 -0.58 -0.42
C ASP A 64 10.44 0.16 -1.48
N ARG A 65 10.85 1.38 -1.84
CA ARG A 65 10.21 2.17 -2.91
C ARG A 65 10.10 1.37 -4.21
N ARG A 66 11.21 0.78 -4.66
CA ARG A 66 11.25 -0.04 -5.89
C ARG A 66 10.41 -1.31 -5.78
N GLU A 67 10.41 -1.93 -4.61
CA GLU A 67 9.65 -3.15 -4.38
C GLU A 67 8.14 -2.86 -4.32
N ILE A 68 7.74 -1.73 -3.74
CA ILE A 68 6.38 -1.21 -3.79
C ILE A 68 5.95 -1.00 -5.24
N ASP A 69 6.75 -0.25 -6.03
CA ASP A 69 6.50 -0.02 -7.47
C ASP A 69 6.28 -1.37 -8.19
N ARG A 70 7.11 -2.38 -7.89
CA ARG A 70 7.05 -3.71 -8.49
C ARG A 70 5.81 -4.51 -8.09
N ILE A 71 5.38 -4.44 -6.83
CA ILE A 71 4.19 -5.18 -6.34
C ILE A 71 2.89 -4.58 -6.91
N LEU A 72 2.86 -3.25 -7.05
CA LEU A 72 1.65 -2.51 -7.43
C LEU A 72 1.54 -2.27 -8.95
N GLY A 73 2.65 -2.25 -9.68
CA GLY A 73 2.73 -1.76 -11.06
C GLY A 73 1.81 -2.45 -12.07
N ASP A 74 1.37 -3.68 -11.83
CA ASP A 74 0.44 -4.38 -12.74
C ASP A 74 -1.03 -3.91 -12.61
N ARG A 75 -1.38 -3.26 -11.49
CA ARG A 75 -2.79 -2.96 -11.11
C ARG A 75 -3.03 -1.53 -10.67
N PHE A 76 -1.98 -0.79 -10.39
CA PHE A 76 -2.05 0.58 -9.92
C PHE A 76 -1.12 1.46 -10.73
N MET A 77 -1.56 2.70 -10.96
CA MET A 77 -0.74 3.78 -11.47
C MET A 77 -0.26 4.65 -10.31
N LEU A 78 1.00 5.08 -10.35
CA LEU A 78 1.52 6.05 -9.40
C LEU A 78 0.88 7.41 -9.68
N ALA A 79 0.09 7.91 -8.72
CA ALA A 79 -0.61 9.18 -8.83
C ALA A 79 0.24 10.34 -8.28
N THR A 80 0.87 10.13 -7.12
CA THR A 80 1.74 11.13 -6.48
C THR A 80 2.93 10.44 -5.83
N ALA A 81 4.10 11.07 -5.88
CA ALA A 81 5.27 10.69 -5.11
C ALA A 81 5.92 11.93 -4.51
N HIS A 82 6.23 11.88 -3.21
CA HIS A 82 6.89 12.97 -2.51
C HIS A 82 8.05 12.43 -1.65
N ALA A 83 9.28 12.69 -2.09
CA ALA A 83 10.46 12.33 -1.34
C ALA A 83 10.76 13.40 -0.26
N MET A 84 10.68 13.03 1.00
CA MET A 84 11.03 13.90 2.12
C MET A 84 12.54 13.89 2.39
N ARG A 85 13.16 12.71 2.24
CA ARG A 85 14.61 12.48 2.32
C ARG A 85 15.00 11.44 1.25
N PRO A 86 16.30 11.24 0.93
CA PRO A 86 16.71 10.31 -0.13
C PRO A 86 16.16 8.88 -0.03
N HIS A 87 15.83 8.43 1.18
CA HIS A 87 15.34 7.09 1.47
C HIS A 87 14.03 7.09 2.26
N LEU A 88 13.35 8.24 2.33
CA LEU A 88 12.09 8.39 3.04
C LEU A 88 11.12 9.25 2.25
N GLY A 89 9.90 8.79 2.06
CA GLY A 89 8.88 9.58 1.41
C GLY A 89 7.57 8.85 1.24
N GLU A 90 6.60 9.56 0.65
CA GLU A 90 5.23 9.11 0.49
C GLU A 90 4.93 8.78 -0.97
N LEU A 91 4.10 7.75 -1.18
CA LEU A 91 3.58 7.34 -2.46
C LEU A 91 2.05 7.23 -2.39
N GLN A 92 1.39 7.66 -3.46
CA GLN A 92 -0.04 7.51 -3.64
C GLN A 92 -0.30 6.81 -4.97
N TYR A 93 -1.10 5.76 -4.91
CA TYR A 93 -1.42 4.92 -6.04
C TYR A 93 -2.93 4.92 -6.29
N LEU A 94 -3.29 5.00 -7.57
CA LEU A 94 -4.66 4.89 -8.06
C LEU A 94 -4.82 3.56 -8.79
N SER A 95 -5.90 2.82 -8.52
CA SER A 95 -6.15 1.57 -9.24
C SER A 95 -6.44 1.86 -10.71
N THR A 96 -5.86 1.06 -11.61
CA THR A 96 -6.12 1.19 -13.06
C THR A 96 -7.58 0.91 -13.39
N ARG A 97 -8.24 0.06 -12.59
CA ARG A 97 -9.70 -0.20 -12.64
C ARG A 97 -10.52 1.06 -12.39
N LEU A 98 -10.15 1.89 -11.40
CA LEU A 98 -10.85 3.15 -11.13
C LEU A 98 -10.53 4.18 -12.22
N ALA A 99 -9.26 4.32 -12.60
CA ALA A 99 -8.83 5.24 -13.65
C ALA A 99 -9.57 4.99 -14.98
N ALA A 100 -9.76 3.72 -15.38
CA ALA A 100 -10.49 3.36 -16.60
C ALA A 100 -11.97 3.82 -16.63
N ARG A 101 -12.54 4.21 -15.49
CA ARG A 101 -13.91 4.73 -15.38
C ARG A 101 -13.98 6.26 -15.43
N MET A 102 -12.84 6.94 -15.43
CA MET A 102 -12.71 8.40 -15.36
C MET A 102 -11.96 8.88 -16.60
N PRO A 103 -12.66 9.23 -17.69
CA PRO A 103 -12.04 9.55 -18.98
C PRO A 103 -11.11 10.78 -18.93
N GLU A 104 -11.18 11.59 -17.87
CA GLU A 104 -10.29 12.72 -17.61
C GLU A 104 -8.91 12.29 -17.08
N ILE A 105 -8.78 11.06 -16.60
CA ILE A 105 -7.50 10.50 -16.12
C ILE A 105 -6.85 9.77 -17.28
N GLU A 106 -5.81 10.36 -17.86
CA GLU A 106 -5.00 9.68 -18.88
C GLU A 106 -4.32 8.47 -18.25
N THR A 107 -4.68 7.28 -18.72
CA THR A 107 -3.94 6.04 -18.47
C THR A 107 -2.88 5.90 -19.56
N ALA A 108 -1.61 5.91 -19.18
CA ALA A 108 -0.47 5.68 -20.08
C ALA A 108 -0.38 4.24 -20.57
#